data_AF-A0A6A5U422-F1
#
_entry.id   AF-A0A6A5U422-F1
#
_cell.length_a   1.000
_cell.length_b   1.000
_cell.length_c   1.000
_cell.angle_alpha   90.00
_cell.angle_beta   90.00
_cell.angle_gamma   90.00
#
_symmetry.space_group_name_H-M   'P 1'
#
loop_
_entity.id
_entity.type
_entity.pdbx_description
1 polymer ?
#
loop_
_entity_poly.entity_id
_entity_poly.type
_entity_poly.pdbx_seq_one_letter_code
_entity_poly.pdbx_strand_id
1 'polypeptide(L)'
;MFEAVEVQTPPVADNAVKGMRKNGKNWHDTKMAFRPGANQTSFEKRAAERKVLAATKAKEKELKDEKEAERQRRIDAIRTKHAAKEERERFAKMEEKMHKKRVERLKRREKRNKMLKS
;
A
#
# COMPACT_ATOMS: atom_id res chain seq x y z
N MET A 1 -1.27 -38.92 51.64
CA MET A 1 -1.05 -37.80 52.58
C MET A 1 -1.85 -36.63 52.04
N PHE A 2 -2.94 -36.26 52.70
CA PHE A 2 -3.84 -35.20 52.25
C PHE A 2 -3.24 -33.86 52.67
N GLU A 3 -2.86 -33.04 51.69
CA GLU A 3 -2.27 -31.72 51.89
C GLU A 3 -3.41 -30.70 52.11
N ALA A 4 -3.40 -30.03 53.26
CA ALA A 4 -4.41 -29.07 53.65
C ALA A 4 -4.24 -27.77 52.85
N VAL A 5 -5.25 -27.42 52.04
CA VAL A 5 -5.32 -26.11 51.38
C VAL A 5 -5.78 -25.08 52.41
N GLU A 6 -4.83 -24.28 52.87
CA GLU A 6 -5.07 -23.14 53.74
C GLU A 6 -5.71 -22.00 52.91
N VAL A 7 -6.98 -21.71 53.16
CA VAL A 7 -7.72 -20.63 52.51
C VAL A 7 -7.35 -19.31 53.21
N GLN A 8 -6.48 -18.51 52.58
CA GLN A 8 -6.25 -17.13 53.02
C GLN A 8 -7.50 -16.29 52.78
N THR A 9 -8.07 -15.74 53.85
CA THR A 9 -9.09 -14.70 53.79
C THR A 9 -8.47 -13.34 53.46
N PRO A 10 -9.07 -12.53 52.59
CA PRO A 10 -8.54 -11.21 52.26
C PRO A 10 -8.64 -10.27 53.47
N PRO A 11 -7.68 -9.33 53.65
CA PRO A 11 -7.70 -8.39 54.76
C PRO A 11 -8.92 -7.47 54.66
N VAL A 12 -9.71 -7.43 55.72
CA VAL A 12 -10.81 -6.47 55.89
C VAL A 12 -10.19 -5.09 56.00
N ALA A 13 -10.45 -4.23 55.02
CA ALA A 13 -10.01 -2.85 55.05
C ALA A 13 -10.65 -2.12 56.22
N ASP A 14 -9.84 -1.72 57.20
CA ASP A 14 -10.21 -0.77 58.24
C ASP A 14 -10.50 0.59 57.60
N ASN A 15 -11.77 0.82 57.27
CA ASN A 15 -12.25 2.14 56.91
C ASN A 15 -12.26 2.99 58.18
N ALA A 16 -11.15 3.70 58.42
CA ALA A 16 -11.08 4.76 59.41
C ALA A 16 -12.28 5.70 59.20
N VAL A 17 -13.22 5.70 60.14
CA VAL A 17 -14.51 6.41 60.06
C VAL A 17 -14.23 7.91 59.98
N LYS A 18 -14.21 8.45 58.76
CA LYS A 18 -14.02 9.86 58.51
C LYS A 18 -15.32 10.59 58.84
N GLY A 19 -15.37 11.18 60.04
CA GLY A 19 -16.35 12.17 60.52
C GLY A 19 -17.73 12.16 59.86
N MET A 20 -18.60 11.23 60.26
CA MET A 20 -20.01 11.22 59.86
C MET A 20 -20.70 12.48 60.40
N ARG A 21 -21.38 13.27 59.55
CA ARG A 21 -22.24 14.35 60.06
C ARG A 21 -23.43 13.73 60.78
N LYS A 22 -23.66 14.11 62.04
CA LYS A 22 -24.71 13.52 62.90
C LYS A 22 -26.13 13.64 62.33
N ASN A 23 -26.38 14.58 61.43
CA ASN A 23 -27.63 14.70 60.69
C ASN A 23 -27.42 13.97 59.35
N GLY A 24 -27.92 12.74 59.22
CA GLY A 24 -27.62 11.75 58.16
C GLY A 24 -27.98 12.13 56.71
N LYS A 25 -27.76 13.37 56.29
CA LYS A 25 -27.94 13.90 54.93
C LYS A 25 -26.70 13.66 54.07
N ASN A 26 -26.17 12.44 54.08
CA ASN A 26 -25.21 12.01 53.07
C ASN A 26 -25.99 11.28 51.97
N TRP A 27 -26.63 12.02 51.06
CA TRP A 27 -27.50 11.45 50.02
C TRP A 27 -26.74 10.89 48.81
N HIS A 28 -25.41 11.04 48.78
CA HIS A 28 -24.56 10.52 47.74
C HIS A 28 -23.34 9.82 48.33
N ASP A 29 -23.01 8.66 47.77
CA ASP A 29 -21.77 7.96 48.08
C ASP A 29 -20.55 8.75 47.63
N THR A 30 -19.46 8.62 48.39
CA THR A 30 -18.20 9.26 48.05
C THR A 30 -17.56 8.49 46.89
N LYS A 31 -17.78 8.98 45.66
CA LYS A 31 -17.22 8.36 44.45
C LYS A 31 -15.70 8.51 44.43
N MET A 32 -14.99 7.40 44.25
CA MET A 32 -13.55 7.41 43.99
C MET A 32 -13.26 7.91 42.57
N ALA A 33 -12.12 8.57 42.38
CA ALA A 33 -11.68 9.02 41.07
C ALA A 33 -11.48 7.82 40.13
N PHE A 34 -12.06 7.88 38.93
CA PHE A 34 -11.91 6.84 37.92
C PHE A 34 -10.45 6.77 37.44
N ARG A 35 -9.76 5.69 37.79
CA ARG A 35 -8.39 5.39 37.35
C ARG A 35 -8.42 4.08 36.58
N PRO A 36 -8.63 4.12 35.25
CA PRO A 36 -8.58 2.91 34.44
C PRO A 36 -7.12 2.41 34.36
N GLY A 37 -6.77 1.49 35.25
CA GLY A 37 -5.53 0.70 35.14
C GLY A 37 -5.67 -0.50 34.20
N ALA A 38 -6.92 -0.87 33.85
CA ALA A 38 -7.20 -1.86 32.84
C ALA A 38 -6.76 -1.34 31.47
N ASN A 39 -5.98 -2.15 30.74
CA ASN A 39 -5.37 -1.88 29.41
C ASN A 39 -3.94 -1.32 29.41
N GLN A 40 -3.26 -1.24 30.55
CA GLN A 40 -1.82 -0.94 30.55
C GLN A 40 -1.03 -2.20 30.21
N THR A 41 -0.50 -2.29 28.99
CA THR A 41 0.41 -3.37 28.60
C THR A 41 1.85 -3.04 28.98
N SER A 42 2.59 -4.05 29.45
CA SER A 42 4.02 -3.88 29.74
C SER A 42 4.77 -3.43 28.50
N PHE A 43 5.86 -2.68 28.70
CA PHE A 43 6.68 -2.19 27.58
C PHE A 43 7.16 -3.33 26.68
N GLU A 44 7.49 -4.48 27.27
CA GLU A 44 7.91 -5.69 26.55
C GLU A 44 6.83 -6.20 25.59
N LYS A 45 5.57 -6.23 26.01
CA LYS A 45 4.44 -6.62 25.15
C LYS A 45 4.27 -5.64 23.97
N ARG A 46 4.34 -4.33 24.23
CA ARG A 46 4.28 -3.31 23.17
C ARG A 46 5.45 -3.39 22.20
N ALA A 47 6.65 -3.71 22.70
CA ALA A 47 7.84 -3.88 21.87
C ALA A 47 7.70 -5.11 20.95
N ALA A 48 7.17 -6.23 21.48
CA ALA A 48 6.89 -7.42 20.69
C ALA A 48 5.83 -7.14 19.60
N GLU A 49 4.73 -6.49 19.96
CA GLU A 49 3.68 -6.09 19.01
C GLU A 49 4.22 -5.19 17.88
N ARG A 50 5.07 -4.22 18.21
CA ARG A 50 5.73 -3.36 17.20
C ARG A 50 6.60 -4.16 16.24
N LYS A 51 7.35 -5.14 16.73
CA LYS A 51 8.18 -6.01 15.88
C LYS A 51 7.31 -6.85 14.94
N VAL A 52 6.21 -7.41 15.44
CA VAL A 52 5.24 -8.15 14.62
C VAL A 52 4.63 -7.25 13.55
N LEU A 53 4.20 -6.04 13.91
CA LEU A 53 3.63 -5.08 12.97
C LEU A 53 4.65 -4.59 11.93
N ALA A 54 5.93 -4.45 12.31
CA ALA A 54 6.98 -4.10 11.35
C ALA A 54 7.19 -5.24 10.34
N ALA A 55 7.21 -6.49 10.80
CA ALA A 55 7.35 -7.65 9.94
C ALA A 55 6.15 -7.83 8.99
N THR A 56 4.92 -7.59 9.45
CA THR A 56 3.73 -7.67 8.57
C THR A 56 3.74 -6.56 7.53
N LYS A 57 4.08 -5.33 7.91
CA LYS A 57 4.18 -4.19 6.98
C LYS A 57 5.30 -4.37 5.95
N ALA A 58 6.43 -4.95 6.34
CA ALA A 58 7.51 -5.26 5.41
C ALA A 58 7.02 -6.23 4.33
N LYS A 59 6.37 -7.33 4.72
CA LYS A 59 5.79 -8.30 3.78
C LYS A 59 4.70 -7.68 2.91
N GLU A 60 3.83 -6.85 3.46
CA GLU A 60 2.80 -6.15 2.68
C GLU A 60 3.41 -5.21 1.65
N LYS A 61 4.49 -4.52 2.02
CA LYS A 61 5.22 -3.63 1.10
C LYS A 61 5.89 -4.42 -0.02
N GLU A 62 6.59 -5.52 0.29
CA GLU A 62 7.21 -6.40 -0.70
C GLU A 62 6.19 -6.88 -1.75
N LEU A 63 5.01 -7.33 -1.31
CA LEU A 63 3.95 -7.78 -2.22
C LEU A 63 3.40 -6.65 -3.11
N LYS A 64 3.30 -5.42 -2.59
CA LYS A 64 2.87 -4.25 -3.38
C LYS A 64 3.93 -3.87 -4.41
N ASP A 65 5.19 -3.80 -3.99
CA ASP A 65 6.32 -3.43 -4.84
C ASP A 65 6.47 -4.47 -5.99
N GLU A 66 6.32 -5.76 -5.71
CA GLU A 66 6.34 -6.82 -6.73
C GLU A 66 5.19 -6.67 -7.75
N LYS A 67 3.97 -6.41 -7.28
CA LYS A 67 2.79 -6.20 -8.14
C LYS A 67 2.95 -4.96 -9.02
N GLU A 68 3.47 -3.88 -8.46
CA GLU A 68 3.73 -2.64 -9.20
C GLU A 68 4.86 -2.83 -10.22
N ALA A 69 5.91 -3.56 -9.88
CA ALA A 69 6.98 -3.90 -10.80
C ALA A 69 6.48 -4.75 -11.97
N GLU A 70 5.62 -5.74 -11.74
CA GLU A 70 5.02 -6.53 -12.82
C GLU A 70 4.13 -5.66 -13.73
N ARG A 71 3.30 -4.82 -13.14
CA ARG A 71 2.47 -3.86 -13.89
C ARG A 71 3.33 -2.94 -14.74
N GLN A 72 4.43 -2.42 -14.18
CA GLN A 72 5.33 -1.52 -14.88
C GLN A 72 6.04 -2.23 -16.03
N ARG A 73 6.54 -3.45 -15.83
CA ARG A 73 7.11 -4.30 -16.90
C ARG A 73 6.14 -4.48 -18.06
N ARG A 74 4.86 -4.73 -17.77
CA ARG A 74 3.81 -4.87 -18.81
C ARG A 74 3.60 -3.56 -19.57
N ILE A 75 3.52 -2.43 -18.86
CA ILE A 75 3.36 -1.12 -19.48
C ILE A 75 4.55 -0.79 -20.38
N ASP A 76 5.76 -1.05 -19.92
CA ASP A 76 6.97 -0.76 -20.69
C ASP A 76 7.08 -1.66 -21.91
N ALA A 77 6.73 -2.95 -21.81
CA ALA A 77 6.66 -3.85 -22.95
C ALA A 77 5.63 -3.40 -24.01
N ILE A 78 4.48 -2.89 -23.58
CA ILE A 78 3.46 -2.33 -24.48
C ILE A 78 4.00 -1.06 -25.14
N ARG A 79 4.59 -0.15 -24.37
CA ARG A 79 5.16 1.10 -24.86
C ARG A 79 6.27 0.85 -25.89
N THR A 80 7.20 -0.06 -25.61
CA THR A 80 8.29 -0.39 -26.55
C THR A 80 7.75 -1.00 -27.84
N LYS A 81 6.73 -1.86 -27.76
CA LYS A 81 6.05 -2.42 -28.94
C LYS A 81 5.39 -1.34 -29.79
N HIS A 82 4.72 -0.37 -29.17
CA HIS A 82 4.11 0.75 -29.89
C HIS A 82 5.15 1.65 -30.55
N ALA A 83 6.19 2.04 -29.82
CA ALA A 83 7.30 2.84 -30.36
C ALA A 83 7.96 2.14 -31.57
N ALA A 84 8.27 0.85 -31.45
CA ALA A 84 8.85 0.08 -32.55
C ALA A 84 7.91 -0.02 -33.76
N LYS A 85 6.59 -0.09 -33.54
CA LYS A 85 5.60 -0.09 -34.63
C LYS A 85 5.54 1.27 -35.31
N GLU A 86 5.49 2.36 -34.56
CA GLU A 86 5.47 3.73 -35.10
C GLU A 86 6.72 4.06 -35.91
N GLU A 87 7.90 3.63 -35.43
CA GLU A 87 9.14 3.78 -36.18
C GLU A 87 9.11 3.01 -37.50
N ARG A 88 8.68 1.74 -37.49
CA ARG A 88 8.51 0.94 -38.71
C ARG A 88 7.54 1.59 -39.69
N GLU A 89 6.40 2.06 -39.21
CA GLU A 89 5.41 2.75 -40.04
C GLU A 89 5.94 4.06 -40.61
N ARG A 90 6.75 4.81 -39.85
CA ARG A 90 7.42 6.01 -40.33
C ARG A 90 8.40 5.70 -41.46
N PHE A 91 9.20 4.64 -41.32
CA PHE A 91 10.12 4.21 -42.37
C PHE A 91 9.36 3.72 -43.61
N ALA A 92 8.33 2.89 -43.44
CA ALA A 92 7.50 2.43 -44.55
C ALA A 92 6.84 3.58 -45.33
N LYS A 93 6.30 4.59 -44.64
CA LYS A 93 5.76 5.81 -45.29
C LYS A 93 6.83 6.59 -46.04
N MET A 94 8.06 6.63 -45.52
CA MET A 94 9.17 7.30 -46.20
C MET A 94 9.58 6.54 -47.47
N GLU A 95 9.67 5.22 -47.40
CA GLU A 95 9.95 4.34 -48.54
C GLU A 95 8.87 4.48 -49.62
N GLU A 96 7.60 4.42 -49.25
CA GLU A 96 6.48 4.61 -50.17
C GLU A 96 6.56 5.98 -50.86
N LYS A 97 6.86 7.06 -50.11
CA LYS A 97 7.04 8.40 -50.67
C LYS A 97 8.18 8.43 -51.69
N MET A 98 9.31 7.77 -51.40
CA MET A 98 10.44 7.72 -52.34
C MET A 98 10.14 6.84 -53.55
N HIS A 99 9.44 5.72 -53.35
CA HIS A 99 8.98 4.84 -54.42
C HIS A 99 8.02 5.58 -55.36
N LYS A 100 7.01 6.28 -54.83
CA LYS A 100 6.09 7.12 -55.59
C LYS A 100 6.83 8.16 -56.44
N LYS A 101 7.79 8.88 -55.85
CA LYS A 101 8.62 9.85 -56.58
C LYS A 101 9.41 9.20 -57.72
N ARG A 102 9.96 8.00 -57.50
CA ARG A 102 10.70 7.24 -58.53
C ARG A 102 9.78 6.85 -59.68
N VAL A 103 8.61 6.27 -59.38
CA VAL A 103 7.62 5.86 -60.37
C VAL A 103 7.14 7.06 -61.19
N GLU A 104 6.82 8.18 -60.54
CA GLU A 104 6.42 9.41 -61.24
C GLU A 104 7.55 9.97 -62.13
N ARG A 105 8.81 9.87 -61.71
CA ARG A 105 9.96 10.27 -62.52
C ARG A 105 10.13 9.38 -63.75
N LEU A 106 9.94 8.07 -63.60
CA LEU A 106 9.96 7.12 -64.71
C LEU A 106 8.84 7.40 -65.71
N LYS A 107 7.59 7.53 -65.24
CA LYS A 107 6.42 7.88 -66.08
C LYS A 107 6.65 9.17 -66.87
N ARG A 108 7.24 10.20 -66.26
CA ARG A 108 7.59 11.46 -66.94
C ARG A 108 8.67 11.27 -68.00
N ARG A 109 9.70 10.46 -67.73
CA ARG A 109 10.75 10.13 -68.70
C ARG A 109 10.20 9.32 -69.87
N GLU A 110 9.36 8.32 -69.61
CA GLU A 110 8.69 7.51 -70.62
C GLU A 110 7.81 8.39 -71.52
N LYS A 111 6.99 9.27 -70.93
CA LYS A 111 6.18 10.23 -71.70
C LYS A 111 7.04 11.11 -72.60
N ARG A 112 8.15 11.64 -72.08
CA ARG A 112 9.08 12.47 -72.85
C ARG A 112 9.77 11.68 -73.97
N ASN A 113 10.32 10.51 -73.66
CA ASN A 113 11.00 9.66 -74.64
C ASN A 113 10.03 9.23 -75.74
N LYS A 114 8.78 8.94 -75.41
CA LYS A 114 7.74 8.63 -76.40
C LYS A 114 7.50 9.79 -77.37
N MET A 115 7.56 11.04 -76.92
CA MET A 115 7.39 12.22 -77.80
C MET A 115 8.65 12.58 -78.60
N LEU A 116 9.83 12.12 -78.17
CA LEU A 116 11.13 12.48 -78.78
C LEU A 116 11.74 11.35 -79.63
N LYS A 117 11.30 10.10 -79.44
CA LYS A 117 11.76 8.91 -80.19
C LYS A 117 10.62 8.24 -80.97
N SER A 118 9.48 8.92 -81.11
CA SER A 118 8.44 8.62 -82.10
C SER A 118 8.82 9.18 -83.45
#